data_AF-A0A3D0P144-F1
#
_entry.id   AF-A0A3D0P144-F1
#
_cell.length_a   1.000
_cell.length_b   1.000
_cell.length_c   1.000
_cell.angle_alpha   90.00
_cell.angle_beta   90.00
_cell.angle_gamma   90.00
#
_symmetry.space_group_name_H-M   'P 1'
#
loop_
_entity.id
_entity.type
_entity.pdbx_description
1 polymer ?
#
loop_
_entity_poly.entity_id
_entity_poly.type
_entity_poly.pdbx_seq_one_letter_code
_entity_poly.pdbx_strand_id
1 'polypeptide(L)' 'MASNDIFIIHPTEERAVALKAFVKALKINFEMTTPDEIYNPAFVAKIRRSRQQIKQGKSVRVKKAELKSFLGLE' A
#
# COMPACT_ATOMS: atom_id res chain seq x y z
N MET A 1 24.38 17.90 3.81
CA MET A 1 23.28 17.09 4.36
C MET A 1 22.88 16.10 3.30
N ALA A 2 23.05 14.79 3.53
CA ALA A 2 22.53 13.78 2.60
C ALA A 2 21.02 13.72 2.81
N SER A 3 20.24 13.93 1.75
CA SER A 3 18.80 13.83 1.83
C SER A 3 18.40 12.36 2.05
N ASN A 4 17.46 12.13 2.96
CA ASN A 4 16.94 10.80 3.30
C ASN A 4 15.86 10.36 2.30
N ASP A 5 16.06 10.69 1.02
CA ASP A 5 15.07 10.51 -0.03
C ASP A 5 15.04 9.04 -0.48
N ILE A 6 13.86 8.44 -0.45
CA ILE A 6 13.64 7.06 -0.87
C ILE A 6 13.14 7.06 -2.32
N PHE A 7 13.87 6.38 -3.21
CA PHE A 7 13.50 6.23 -4.62
C PHE A 7 12.84 4.86 -4.83
N ILE A 8 11.56 4.84 -5.21
CA ILE A 8 10.81 3.63 -5.54
C ILE A 8 10.68 3.54 -7.06
N ILE A 9 11.12 2.42 -7.64
CA ILE A 9 11.14 2.19 -9.09
C ILE A 9 10.21 1.01 -9.41
N HIS A 10 9.32 1.19 -10.38
CA HIS A 10 8.39 0.15 -10.86
C HIS A 10 8.78 -0.32 -12.27
N PRO A 11 9.82 -1.18 -12.43
CA PRO A 11 10.22 -1.68 -13.74
C PRO A 11 9.22 -2.71 -14.28
N THR A 12 9.18 -2.86 -15.61
CA THR A 12 8.58 -4.04 -16.26
C THR A 12 9.48 -5.26 -16.05
N GLU A 13 8.94 -6.48 -16.24
CA GLU A 13 9.67 -7.73 -15.98
C GLU A 13 11.04 -7.81 -16.66
N GLU A 14 11.11 -7.46 -17.96
CA GLU A 14 12.36 -7.46 -18.73
C GLU A 14 13.39 -6.45 -18.20
N ARG A 15 12.93 -5.28 -17.73
CA ARG A 15 13.80 -4.19 -17.24
C ARG A 15 14.27 -4.42 -15.80
N ALA A 16 13.58 -5.26 -15.04
CA ALA A 16 13.94 -5.58 -13.66
C ALA A 16 15.30 -6.30 -13.57
N VAL A 17 15.60 -7.17 -14.53
CA VAL A 17 16.88 -7.91 -14.58
C VAL A 17 18.06 -6.94 -14.81
N ALA A 18 17.91 -6.03 -15.77
CA ALA A 18 18.92 -5.01 -16.05
C ALA A 18 19.13 -4.09 -14.83
N LEU A 19 18.05 -3.59 -14.22
CA LEU A 19 18.10 -2.73 -13.04
C LEU A 19 18.82 -3.42 -11.87
N LYS A 20 18.53 -4.70 -11.62
CA LYS A 20 19.18 -5.49 -10.57
C LYS A 20 20.69 -5.60 -10.80
N ALA A 21 21.13 -5.76 -12.05
CA ALA A 21 22.56 -5.81 -12.38
C ALA A 21 23.23 -4.46 -12.12
N PHE A 22 22.62 -3.35 -12.51
CA PHE A 22 23.14 -2.01 -12.27
C PHE A 22 23.26 -1.67 -10.78
N VAL A 23 22.21 -1.91 -10.01
CA VAL A 23 22.19 -1.60 -8.56
C VAL A 23 23.23 -2.43 -7.80
N LYS A 24 23.39 -3.72 -8.17
CA LYS A 24 24.47 -4.57 -7.63
C LYS A 24 25.86 -4.07 -8.01
N ALA A 25 26.08 -3.67 -9.25
CA ALA A 25 27.37 -3.17 -9.72
C ALA A 25 27.78 -1.89 -8.97
N LEU A 26 26.82 -1.03 -8.65
CA LEU A 26 27.01 0.19 -7.87
C LEU A 26 27.11 -0.05 -6.35
N LYS A 27 27.00 -1.30 -5.89
CA LYS A 27 27.00 -1.68 -4.47
C LYS A 27 25.95 -0.91 -3.63
N ILE A 28 24.81 -0.61 -4.25
CA ILE A 28 23.69 0.06 -3.58
C ILE A 28 22.87 -1.01 -2.86
N ASN A 29 22.52 -0.74 -1.60
CA ASN A 29 21.59 -1.60 -0.85
C ASN A 29 20.18 -1.44 -1.43
N PHE A 30 19.52 -2.55 -1.74
CA PHE A 30 18.16 -2.54 -2.27
C PHE A 30 17.34 -3.69 -1.70
N GLU A 31 16.03 -3.46 -1.63
CA GLU A 31 15.05 -4.46 -1.24
C GLU A 31 14.14 -4.74 -2.44
N MET A 32 13.90 -6.02 -2.71
CA MET A 32 12.86 -6.43 -3.65
C MET A 32 11.63 -6.76 -2.82
N THR A 33 10.59 -5.96 -2.97
CA THR A 33 9.32 -6.16 -2.29
C THR A 33 8.23 -6.30 -3.34
N THR A 34 7.37 -7.30 -3.17
CA THR A 34 6.15 -7.43 -3.95
C THR A 34 5.08 -6.48 -3.40
N PRO A 35 4.08 -6.06 -4.20
CA PRO A 35 2.98 -5.25 -3.68
C PRO A 35 2.29 -5.88 -2.44
N ASP A 36 2.30 -7.20 -2.33
CA ASP A 36 1.74 -7.94 -1.20
C ASP A 36 2.67 -7.99 0.04
N GLU A 37 3.95 -7.70 -0.11
CA GLU A 37 4.93 -7.57 0.98
C GLU A 37 5.03 -6.13 1.51
N ILE A 38 4.72 -5.13 0.68
CA ILE A 38 4.66 -3.71 1.10
C ILE A 38 3.49 -3.48 2.06
N TYR A 39 2.37 -4.18 1.84
CA TYR A 39 1.16 -4.00 2.61
C TYR A 39 0.87 -5.24 3.46
N ASN A 40 0.57 -5.02 4.74
CA ASN A 40 0.16 -6.10 5.63
C ASN A 40 -0.97 -6.94 4.98
N PRO A 41 -0.80 -8.26 4.77
CA PRO A 41 -1.80 -9.08 4.09
C PRO A 41 -3.19 -9.05 4.73
N ALA A 42 -3.26 -8.94 6.06
CA ALA A 42 -4.53 -8.81 6.77
C ALA A 42 -5.21 -7.47 6.49
N PHE A 43 -4.44 -6.39 6.29
CA PHE A 43 -4.96 -5.11 5.85
C PHE A 43 -5.53 -5.21 4.43
N VAL A 44 -4.80 -5.81 3.48
CA VAL A 44 -5.27 -6.01 2.11
C VAL A 44 -6.56 -6.85 2.08
N ALA A 45 -6.60 -7.93 2.86
CA ALA A 45 -7.79 -8.78 2.99
C ALA A 45 -8.99 -8.00 3.54
N LYS A 46 -8.78 -7.16 4.57
CA LYS A 46 -9.83 -6.31 5.16
C LYS A 46 -10.39 -5.31 4.13
N ILE A 47 -9.53 -4.68 3.32
CA ILE A 47 -9.96 -3.75 2.27
C ILE A 47 -10.73 -4.48 1.17
N ARG A 48 -10.27 -5.65 0.72
CA ARG A 48 -10.98 -6.47 -0.27
C ARG A 48 -12.37 -6.87 0.23
N ARG A 49 -12.49 -7.31 1.49
CA ARG A 49 -13.78 -7.60 2.14
C ARG A 49 -14.69 -6.38 2.19
N SER A 50 -14.16 -5.22 2.59
CA SER A 50 -14.94 -3.96 2.64
C SER A 50 -15.49 -3.58 1.25
N ARG A 51 -14.67 -3.67 0.20
CA ARG A 51 -15.11 -3.43 -1.19
C ARG A 51 -16.25 -4.38 -1.61
N GLN A 52 -16.19 -5.64 -1.21
CA GLN A 52 -17.26 -6.61 -1.47
C GLN A 52 -18.53 -6.27 -0.68
N GLN A 53 -18.42 -5.87 0.58
CA GLN A 53 -19.56 -5.43 1.40
C GLN A 53 -20.26 -4.22 0.77
N ILE A 54 -19.52 -3.24 0.25
CA ILE A 54 -20.07 -2.10 -0.48
C ILE A 54 -20.86 -2.57 -1.73
N LYS A 55 -20.27 -3.46 -2.54
CA LYS A 55 -20.96 -4.04 -3.71
C LYS A 55 -22.24 -4.80 -3.34
N GLN A 56 -22.27 -5.40 -2.16
CA GLN A 56 -23.42 -6.12 -1.61
C GLN A 56 -24.42 -5.21 -0.88
N GLY A 57 -24.22 -3.88 -0.87
CA GLY A 57 -25.07 -2.94 -0.14
C GLY A 57 -24.94 -2.99 1.39
N LYS A 58 -23.94 -3.70 1.92
CA LYS A 58 -23.66 -3.82 3.36
C LYS A 58 -22.78 -2.66 3.85
N SER A 59 -23.19 -1.43 3.55
CA SER A 59 -22.48 -0.22 3.97
C SER A 59 -23.41 0.70 4.77
N VAL A 60 -22.83 1.48 5.67
CA VAL A 60 -23.55 2.51 6.43
C VAL A 60 -22.99 3.86 6.03
N ARG A 61 -23.87 4.79 5.63
CA ARG A 61 -23.49 6.17 5.34
C ARG A 61 -23.74 7.02 6.57
N VAL A 62 -22.67 7.58 7.13
CA VAL A 62 -22.74 8.46 8.31
C VAL A 62 -22.56 9.89 7.85
N LYS A 63 -23.46 10.80 8.24
CA LYS A 63 -23.30 12.24 7.96
C LYS A 63 -22.29 12.84 8.94
N LYS A 64 -21.62 13.93 8.53
CA LYS A 64 -20.65 14.63 9.39
C LYS A 64 -21.24 15.04 10.74
N ALA A 65 -22.50 15.49 10.75
CA ALA A 65 -23.21 15.87 11.98
C ALA A 65 -23.42 14.69 12.96
N GLU A 66 -23.49 13.47 12.45
CA GLU A 66 -23.79 12.25 13.22
C GLU A 66 -22.50 11.50 13.62
N LEU A 67 -21.33 11.97 13.19
CA LEU A 67 -20.06 11.27 13.36
C LEU A 67 -19.67 11.07 14.83
N LYS A 68 -19.91 12.08 15.69
CA LYS A 68 -19.57 12.00 17.13
C LYS A 68 -20.38 10.93 17.85
N SER A 69 -21.70 10.94 17.64
CA SER A 69 -22.63 9.94 18.16
C SER A 69 -22.28 8.53 17.65
N PHE A 70 -22.03 8.40 16.35
CA PHE A 70 -21.65 7.12 15.73
C PHE A 70 -20.36 6.52 16.31
N LEU A 71 -19.39 7.37 16.67
CA LEU A 71 -18.13 6.96 17.28
C LEU A 71 -18.21 6.79 18.81
N GLY A 72 -19.35 7.10 19.44
CA GLY A 72 -19.52 7.02 20.90
C GLY A 72 -18.68 8.04 21.66
N LEU A 73 -18.49 9.25 21.10
CA LEU A 73 -17.65 10.32 21.64
C LEU A 73 -18.46 11.47 22.26
N GLU A 74 -19.70 11.19 22.68
CA GLU A 74 -20.57 12.17 23.36
C GLU A 74 -20.32 12.25 24.86
#